data_AF-A0A8D8AJZ0-F1
#
_entry.id   AF-A0A8D8AJZ0-F1
#
_cell.length_a   1.000
_cell.length_b   1.000
_cell.length_c   1.000
_cell.angle_alpha   90.00
_cell.angle_beta   90.00
_cell.angle_gamma   90.00
#
_symmetry.space_group_name_H-M   'P 1'
#
loop_
_entity.id
_entity.type
_entity.pdbx_description
1 polymer ?
#
loop_
_entity_poly.entity_id
_entity_poly.type
_entity_poly.pdbx_seq_one_letter_code
_entity_poly.pdbx_strand_id
1 'polypeptide(L)'
;NFQETIYETSARLLFMAVKWAKNLPSFASLTFRDQVILLEESWAELFLLNAIQWCMPIETSACTLFSLNEHCSSVNNSGIFKPGQLAQDLRVLNDTLCRFKSVM
;
A
#
# COMPACT_ATOMS: atom_id res chain seq x y z
N ASN A 1 -22.34 -0.70 1.67
CA ASN A 1 -21.35 0.00 0.82
C ASN A 1 -19.95 -0.53 1.09
N PHE A 2 -19.56 -1.59 0.40
CA PHE A 2 -18.24 -2.21 0.53
C PHE A 2 -17.08 -1.25 0.20
N GLN A 3 -17.31 -0.33 -0.75
CA GLN A 3 -16.33 0.70 -1.10
C GLN A 3 -16.05 1.67 0.06
N GLU A 4 -17.07 2.10 0.81
CA GLU A 4 -16.85 2.96 1.99
C GLU A 4 -15.96 2.25 3.02
N THR A 5 -16.16 0.95 3.24
CA THR A 5 -15.34 0.14 4.15
C THR A 5 -13.88 0.04 3.68
N ILE A 6 -13.62 -0.08 2.37
CA ILE A 6 -12.26 -0.10 1.83
C ILE A 6 -11.56 1.24 2.01
N TYR A 7 -12.23 2.35 1.67
CA TYR A 7 -11.65 3.69 1.81
C TYR A 7 -11.37 4.03 3.28
N GLU A 8 -12.28 3.69 4.18
CA GLU A 8 -12.11 3.87 5.62
C GLU A 8 -10.94 3.05 6.17
N THR A 9 -10.80 1.79 5.73
CA THR A 9 -9.70 0.92 6.14
C THR A 9 -8.36 1.44 5.60
N SER A 10 -8.35 1.89 4.34
CA SER A 10 -7.17 2.46 3.70
C SER A 10 -6.72 3.74 4.40
N ALA A 11 -7.64 4.64 4.74
CA ALA A 11 -7.34 5.85 5.49
C ALA A 11 -6.73 5.53 6.87
N ARG A 12 -7.27 4.52 7.57
CA ARG A 12 -6.72 4.05 8.84
C ARG A 12 -5.30 3.51 8.70
N LEU A 13 -5.05 2.65 7.71
CA LEU A 13 -3.72 2.10 7.45
C LEU A 13 -2.70 3.18 7.09
N LEU A 14 -3.08 4.16 6.27
CA LEU A 14 -2.21 5.29 5.92
C LEU A 14 -1.88 6.13 7.16
N PHE A 15 -2.89 6.46 7.96
CA PHE A 15 -2.69 7.22 9.20
C PHE A 15 -1.73 6.50 10.16
N MET A 16 -1.88 5.19 10.29
CA MET A 16 -1.00 4.37 11.12
C MET A 16 0.43 4.31 10.58
N ALA A 17 0.60 4.23 9.26
CA ALA A 17 1.91 4.19 8.62
C ALA A 17 2.68 5.52 8.80
N VAL A 18 1.98 6.66 8.60
CA VAL A 18 2.54 8.00 8.86
C VAL A 18 2.87 8.17 10.34
N LYS A 19 1.98 7.74 11.24
CA LYS A 19 2.22 7.81 12.69
C LYS A 19 3.43 6.97 13.11
N TRP A 20 3.60 5.79 12.53
CA TRP A 20 4.76 4.95 12.76
C TRP A 20 6.05 5.64 12.30
N ALA A 21 6.10 6.15 11.06
CA ALA A 21 7.27 6.83 10.52
C ALA A 21 7.70 8.02 11.40
N LYS A 22 6.73 8.84 11.84
CA LYS A 22 6.97 10.00 12.73
C LYS A 22 7.52 9.62 14.11
N ASN A 23 7.33 8.38 14.57
CA ASN A 23 7.82 7.90 15.86
C ASN A 23 9.23 7.27 15.77
N LEU A 24 9.80 7.12 14.57
CA LEU A 24 11.17 6.62 14.42
C LEU A 24 12.16 7.71 14.86
N PRO A 25 13.10 7.42 15.78
CA PRO A 25 14.07 8.42 16.26
C PRO A 25 14.90 9.07 15.15
N SER A 26 15.28 8.29 14.14
CA SER A 26 16.04 8.74 12.96
C SER A 26 15.23 9.64 12.02
N PHE A 27 13.91 9.47 12.00
CA PHE A 27 13.02 10.29 11.18
C PHE A 27 12.65 11.58 11.92
N ALA A 28 12.38 11.49 13.23
CA ALA A 28 12.06 12.63 14.08
C ALA A 28 13.23 13.62 14.23
N SER A 29 14.47 13.18 14.01
CA SER A 29 15.66 14.04 14.02
C SER A 29 15.84 14.86 12.75
N LEU A 30 15.11 14.55 11.66
CA LEU A 30 15.17 15.29 10.41
C LEU A 30 14.43 16.62 10.51
N THR A 31 14.77 17.57 9.64
CA THR A 31 14.01 18.83 9.55
C THR A 31 12.56 18.55 9.14
N PHE A 32 11.61 19.38 9.57
CA PHE A 32 10.21 19.21 9.18
C PHE A 32 10.03 19.16 7.65
N ARG A 33 10.82 19.96 6.92
CA ARG A 33 10.83 19.94 5.45
C ARG A 33 11.24 18.57 4.91
N ASP A 34 12.32 17.99 5.43
CA ASP A 34 12.81 16.70 4.95
C ASP A 34 11.87 15.55 5.37
N GLN A 35 11.21 15.66 6.53
CA GLN A 35 10.15 14.73 6.93
C GLN A 35 8.98 14.73 5.93
N VAL A 36 8.53 15.92 5.50
CA VAL A 36 7.45 16.03 4.51
C VAL A 36 7.88 15.43 3.18
N ILE A 37 9.06 15.80 2.67
CA ILE A 37 9.57 15.28 1.40
C ILE A 37 9.66 13.75 1.44
N LEU A 38 10.26 13.18 2.49
CA LEU A 38 10.39 11.73 2.59
C LEU A 38 9.04 11.02 2.69
N LEU A 39 8.06 11.62 3.39
CA LEU A 39 6.70 11.07 3.43
C LEU A 39 6.00 11.16 2.07
N GLU A 40 6.13 12.27 1.36
CA GLU A 40 5.57 12.44 0.01
C GLU A 40 6.15 11.43 -0.99
N GLU A 41 7.42 11.08 -0.85
CA GLU A 41 8.08 10.10 -1.72
C GLU A 41 7.76 8.64 -1.34
N SER A 42 7.52 8.35 -0.05
CA SER A 42 7.41 6.97 0.46
C SER A 42 6.04 6.55 1.00
N TRP A 43 5.02 7.43 0.98
CA TRP A 43 3.71 7.14 1.61
C TRP A 43 3.05 5.86 1.07
N ALA A 44 3.21 5.56 -0.23
CA ALA A 44 2.61 4.39 -0.86
C ALA A 44 3.27 3.10 -0.37
N GLU A 45 4.59 3.10 -0.22
CA GLU A 45 5.36 1.97 0.31
C GLU A 45 5.05 1.74 1.80
N LEU A 46 4.96 2.82 2.58
CA LEU A 46 4.57 2.78 3.99
C LEU A 46 3.15 2.25 4.18
N PHE A 47 2.21 2.72 3.35
CA PHE A 47 0.83 2.24 3.32
C PHE A 47 0.78 0.74 3.02
N LEU A 48 1.50 0.30 1.99
CA LEU A 48 1.57 -1.10 1.58
C LEU A 48 2.17 -1.98 2.67
N LEU A 49 3.29 -1.57 3.27
CA LEU A 49 3.95 -2.30 4.35
C LEU A 49 2.98 -2.51 5.52
N ASN A 50 2.24 -1.46 5.87
CA ASN A 50 1.26 -1.55 6.94
C ASN A 50 0.08 -2.45 6.54
N ALA A 51 -0.45 -2.33 5.31
CA ALA A 51 -1.48 -3.24 4.82
C ALA A 51 -1.04 -4.71 4.92
N ILE A 52 0.21 -5.02 4.56
CA ILE A 52 0.80 -6.36 4.67
C ILE A 52 0.84 -6.82 6.14
N GLN A 53 1.33 -5.97 7.04
CA GLN A 53 1.47 -6.29 8.46
C GLN A 53 0.11 -6.59 9.13
N TRP A 54 -0.95 -5.86 8.75
CA TRP A 54 -2.29 -6.02 9.33
C TRP A 54 -3.16 -7.09 8.63
N CYS A 55 -2.80 -7.52 7.42
CA CYS A 55 -3.52 -8.56 6.67
C CYS A 55 -2.96 -9.99 6.85
N MET A 56 -2.13 -10.28 7.86
CA MET A 56 -1.63 -11.64 8.12
C MET A 56 -2.71 -12.52 8.78
N PRO A 57 -3.09 -13.67 8.19
CA PRO A 57 -2.16 -14.67 7.64
C PRO A 57 -2.14 -14.68 6.09
N ILE A 58 -0.96 -14.40 5.51
CA ILE A 58 -0.77 -14.31 4.06
C ILE A 58 -0.59 -15.70 3.45
N GLU A 59 -1.70 -16.31 3.06
CA GLU A 59 -1.76 -17.08 1.82
C GLU A 59 -1.97 -16.08 0.68
N THR A 60 -0.96 -15.90 -0.18
CA THR A 60 -0.97 -14.97 -1.30
C THR A 60 -2.13 -15.23 -2.29
N SER A 61 -2.73 -16.42 -2.24
CA SER A 61 -3.95 -16.83 -2.96
C SER A 61 -5.23 -16.14 -2.48
N ALA A 62 -5.29 -15.64 -1.24
CA ALA A 62 -6.51 -15.13 -0.61
C ALA A 62 -6.54 -13.60 -0.45
N CYS A 63 -5.44 -12.89 -0.69
CA CYS A 63 -5.40 -11.43 -0.57
C CYS A 63 -6.05 -10.75 -1.78
N THR A 64 -7.33 -10.41 -1.65
CA THR A 64 -8.14 -9.68 -2.66
C THR A 64 -7.54 -8.32 -3.05
N LEU A 65 -6.77 -7.68 -2.15
CA LEU A 65 -6.02 -6.44 -2.43
C LEU A 65 -5.05 -6.55 -3.61
N PHE A 66 -4.53 -7.74 -3.91
CA PHE A 66 -3.61 -8.00 -5.03
C PHE A 66 -4.28 -8.76 -6.17
N SER A 67 -5.59 -9.05 -6.05
CA SER A 67 -6.31 -9.83 -7.04
C SER A 67 -6.52 -9.01 -8.32
N LEU A 68 -5.75 -9.38 -9.36
CA LEU A 68 -5.87 -8.85 -10.72
C LEU A 68 -7.29 -8.93 -11.27
N ASN A 69 -8.04 -9.98 -10.91
CA ASN A 69 -9.36 -10.25 -11.44
C ASN A 69 -10.42 -9.25 -10.94
N GLU A 70 -10.32 -8.81 -9.69
CA GLU A 70 -11.26 -7.84 -9.10
C GLU A 70 -10.99 -6.41 -9.59
N HIS A 71 -9.71 -6.04 -9.74
CA HIS A 71 -9.32 -4.69 -10.18
C HIS A 71 -9.54 -4.47 -11.69
N CYS A 72 -9.32 -5.49 -12.53
CA CYS A 72 -9.57 -5.37 -13.97
C CYS A 72 -11.07 -5.27 -14.31
N SER A 73 -11.92 -5.91 -13.49
CA SER A 73 -13.38 -5.86 -13.65
C SER A 73 -13.97 -4.47 -13.35
N SER A 74 -13.31 -3.68 -12.49
CA SER A 74 -13.75 -2.32 -12.12
C SER A 74 -13.26 -1.24 -13.09
N VAL A 75 -12.12 -1.44 -13.75
CA VAL A 75 -11.44 -0.43 -14.60
C VAL A 75 -12.02 -0.33 -16.01
N ASN A 76 -12.84 -1.30 -16.43
CA ASN A 76 -13.48 -1.28 -17.75
C ASN A 76 -14.43 -0.09 -17.98
N ASN A 77 -14.75 0.69 -16.91
CA ASN A 77 -15.67 1.83 -16.97
C ASN A 77 -15.04 3.21 -16.73
N SER A 78 -13.78 3.33 -16.30
CA SER A 78 -13.26 4.63 -15.82
C SER A 78 -12.17 5.27 -16.68
N GLY A 79 -11.50 4.56 -17.58
CA GLY A 79 -10.52 5.15 -18.52
C GLY A 79 -9.27 5.78 -17.87
N ILE A 80 -9.12 5.73 -16.55
CA ILE A 80 -8.02 6.37 -15.80
C ILE A 80 -6.72 5.54 -15.89
N PHE A 81 -6.82 4.23 -16.11
CA PHE A 81 -5.65 3.35 -16.17
C PHE A 81 -5.72 2.36 -17.33
N LYS A 82 -4.64 2.26 -18.12
CA LYS A 82 -4.49 1.19 -19.11
C LYS A 82 -4.40 -0.15 -18.36
N PRO A 83 -5.18 -1.18 -18.72
CA PRO A 83 -5.19 -2.46 -17.99
C PRO A 83 -3.81 -3.13 -17.89
N GLY A 84 -2.92 -2.89 -18.88
CA GLY A 84 -1.54 -3.35 -18.84
C GLY A 84 -0.68 -2.65 -17.76
N GLN A 85 -0.93 -1.38 -17.46
CA GLN A 85 -0.18 -0.64 -16.45
C GLN A 85 -0.55 -1.09 -15.04
N LEU A 86 -1.84 -1.30 -14.77
CA LEU A 86 -2.30 -1.82 -13.48
C LEU A 86 -1.77 -3.23 -13.20
N ALA A 87 -1.75 -4.08 -14.21
CA ALA A 87 -1.18 -5.42 -14.09
C ALA A 87 0.32 -5.38 -13.78
N GLN A 88 1.05 -4.41 -14.35
CA GLN A 88 2.45 -4.16 -14.07
C GLN A 88 2.63 -3.69 -12.62
N ASP A 89 1.86 -2.70 -12.18
CA ASP A 89 1.95 -2.10 -10.85
C ASP A 89 1.63 -3.14 -9.77
N LEU A 90 0.59 -3.96 -9.98
CA LEU A 90 0.24 -5.07 -9.07
C LEU A 90 1.32 -6.16 -9.01
N ARG A 91 1.98 -6.45 -10.13
CA ARG A 91 3.10 -7.41 -10.15
C ARG A 91 4.28 -6.88 -9.34
N VAL A 92 4.65 -5.61 -9.53
CA VAL A 92 5.72 -4.96 -8.77
C VAL A 92 5.38 -4.95 -7.27
N LEU A 93 4.12 -4.68 -6.94
CA LEU A 93 3.61 -4.70 -5.58
C LEU A 93 3.75 -6.10 -4.92
N ASN A 94 3.37 -7.14 -5.65
CA ASN A 94 3.48 -8.53 -5.20
C ASN A 94 4.95 -8.96 -5.03
N ASP A 95 5.83 -8.60 -5.95
CA ASP A 95 7.27 -8.90 -5.85
C ASP A 95 7.90 -8.19 -4.65
N THR A 96 7.49 -6.95 -4.39
CA THR A 96 7.93 -6.18 -3.22
C THR A 96 7.47 -6.84 -1.93
N LEU A 97 6.21 -7.30 -1.87
CA LEU A 97 5.67 -8.06 -0.74
C LEU A 97 6.46 -9.35 -0.49
N CYS A 98 6.75 -10.13 -1.53
CA CYS A 98 7.54 -11.36 -1.42
C CYS A 98 8.95 -11.09 -0.89
N ARG A 99 9.60 -10.02 -1.34
CA ARG A 99 10.93 -9.61 -0.83
C ARG A 99 10.87 -9.24 0.64
N PHE A 100 9.89 -8.46 1.07
CA PHE A 100 9.72 -8.10 2.48
C PHE A 100 9.45 -9.32 3.37
N LYS A 101 8.64 -10.28 2.89
CA LYS A 101 8.38 -11.54 3.61
C LYS A 101 9.65 -12.40 3.79
N SER A 102 10.62 -12.30 2.88
CA SER A 102 11.89 -13.02 3.01
C SER A 102 12.87 -12.39 4.01
N VAL A 103 12.65 -11.13 4.41
CA VAL A 103 13.54 -10.37 5.30
C VAL A 103 13.04 -10.36 6.75
N MET A 104 11.75 -10.62 6.97
CA MET A 104 11.18 -10.96 8.28
C MET A 104 11.33 -12.44 8.59
#